data_AF-A0A959CW09-F1
#
_entry.id   AF-A0A959CW09-F1
#
_cell.length_a   1.000
_cell.length_b   1.000
_cell.length_c   1.000
_cell.angle_alpha   90.00
_cell.angle_beta   90.00
_cell.angle_gamma   90.00
#
_symmetry.space_group_name_H-M   'P 1'
#
loop_
_entity.id
_entity.type
_entity.pdbx_description
1 polymer ?
#
loop_
_entity_poly.entity_id
_entity_poly.type
_entity_poly.pdbx_seq_one_letter_code
_entity_poly.pdbx_strand_id
1 'polypeptide(L)'
;MLNFLHRWRALWDPNRYHGWGRRRNYFEGWYFKIVDPTERYAFAIIPGISMDQDGNRHAFIQVLDGKQCTAAYHNFPAEAFLPASTHFEVQLGPNRFSDGKMELELSELRGKLHLKHISPWPRMLGAPGIMGWYSFVPFMECYHGVVSLNHRLEGRLQVYGKEVDFTGGKGYIEKDWGQSFPSSWIWAQCNH
;
A
#
# COMPACT_ATOMS: atom_id res chain seq x y z
N MET A 1 -6.73 -25.61 -2.10
CA MET A 1 -7.26 -25.35 -0.74
C MET A 1 -6.63 -24.13 -0.07
N LEU A 2 -5.29 -23.96 -0.06
CA LEU A 2 -4.66 -22.79 0.59
C LEU A 2 -5.13 -21.42 0.07
N ASN A 3 -5.16 -21.20 -1.25
CA ASN A 3 -5.60 -19.91 -1.81
C ASN A 3 -7.04 -19.53 -1.44
N PHE A 4 -7.92 -20.52 -1.22
CA PHE A 4 -9.27 -20.25 -0.75
C PHE A 4 -9.27 -19.75 0.70
N LEU A 5 -8.52 -20.42 1.58
CA LEU A 5 -8.37 -20.01 2.98
C LEU A 5 -7.75 -18.61 3.10
N HIS A 6 -6.73 -18.28 2.29
CA HIS A 6 -6.12 -16.96 2.33
C HIS A 6 -7.10 -15.86 1.89
N ARG A 7 -7.85 -16.06 0.79
CA ARG A 7 -8.87 -15.10 0.34
C ARG A 7 -9.99 -14.93 1.36
N TRP A 8 -10.44 -16.02 1.97
CA TRP A 8 -11.47 -15.96 3.00
C TRP A 8 -10.99 -15.16 4.23
N ARG A 9 -9.75 -15.37 4.67
CA ARG A 9 -9.17 -14.58 5.77
C ARG A 9 -8.97 -13.11 5.39
N ALA A 10 -8.56 -12.83 4.15
CA ALA A 10 -8.37 -11.47 3.65
C ALA A 10 -9.69 -10.68 3.58
N LEU A 11 -10.82 -11.34 3.28
CA LEU A 11 -12.15 -10.73 3.32
C LEU A 11 -12.49 -10.12 4.69
N TRP A 12 -12.01 -10.73 5.79
CA TRP A 12 -12.21 -10.24 7.16
C TRP A 12 -11.06 -9.37 7.67
N ASP A 13 -10.03 -9.19 6.85
CA ASP A 13 -8.85 -8.38 7.14
C ASP A 13 -8.36 -7.70 5.84
N PRO A 14 -9.01 -6.60 5.43
CA PRO A 14 -8.84 -6.00 4.10
C PRO A 14 -7.41 -5.53 3.82
N ASN A 15 -6.61 -5.32 4.87
CA ASN A 15 -5.22 -4.87 4.79
C ASN A 15 -4.32 -5.90 4.08
N ARG A 16 -4.70 -7.19 4.10
CA ARG A 16 -3.91 -8.30 3.56
C ARG A 16 -3.97 -8.39 2.04
N TYR A 17 -3.05 -9.14 1.45
CA TYR A 17 -3.10 -9.50 0.02
C TYR A 17 -4.34 -10.34 -0.32
N HIS A 18 -5.07 -9.97 -1.36
CA HIS A 18 -6.30 -10.60 -1.85
C HIS A 18 -6.08 -11.41 -3.14
N GLY A 19 -4.98 -11.16 -3.85
CA GLY A 19 -4.70 -11.78 -5.15
C GLY A 19 -4.28 -13.25 -5.13
N TRP A 20 -4.50 -14.00 -4.05
CA TRP A 20 -4.09 -15.40 -3.94
C TRP A 20 -4.72 -16.27 -5.05
N GLY A 21 -3.86 -16.84 -5.90
CA GLY A 21 -4.26 -17.68 -7.03
C GLY A 21 -4.77 -16.92 -8.26
N ARG A 22 -4.75 -15.57 -8.25
CA ARG A 22 -4.99 -14.76 -9.44
C ARG A 22 -3.79 -14.88 -10.39
N ARG A 23 -4.07 -14.83 -11.70
CA ARG A 23 -3.05 -14.94 -12.76
C ARG A 23 -3.20 -13.88 -13.87
N ARG A 24 -4.32 -13.16 -13.89
CA ARG A 24 -4.73 -12.18 -14.90
C ARG A 24 -5.88 -11.34 -14.34
N ASN A 25 -6.18 -10.20 -14.96
CA ASN A 25 -7.27 -9.30 -14.58
C ASN A 25 -7.25 -8.94 -13.10
N TYR A 26 -6.08 -8.51 -12.63
CA TYR A 26 -5.89 -8.25 -11.23
C TYR A 26 -4.86 -7.18 -10.98
N PHE A 27 -5.19 -6.22 -10.12
CA PHE A 27 -4.22 -5.34 -9.50
C PHE A 27 -4.44 -5.31 -8.00
N GLU A 28 -3.37 -5.04 -7.27
CA GLU A 28 -3.42 -4.78 -5.84
C GLU A 28 -2.22 -3.90 -5.44
N GLY A 29 -2.48 -2.86 -4.67
CA GLY A 29 -1.45 -1.94 -4.22
C GLY A 29 -1.83 -1.23 -2.92
N TRP A 30 -0.83 -0.73 -2.22
CA TRP A 30 -0.99 0.01 -0.96
C TRP A 30 -0.39 1.39 -1.13
N TYR A 31 -1.17 2.43 -0.90
CA TYR A 31 -0.71 3.80 -0.94
C TYR A 31 -0.24 4.22 0.44
N PHE A 32 1.07 4.48 0.58
CA PHE A 32 1.65 5.05 1.79
C PHE A 32 1.95 6.53 1.57
N LYS A 33 1.35 7.41 2.35
CA LYS A 33 1.75 8.81 2.44
C LYS A 33 2.64 8.99 3.66
N ILE A 34 3.78 9.64 3.47
CA ILE A 34 4.69 10.06 4.55
C ILE A 34 5.01 11.54 4.41
N VAL A 35 5.01 12.27 5.53
CA VAL A 35 5.35 13.70 5.60
C VAL A 35 6.26 13.90 6.79
N ASP A 36 7.40 14.56 6.57
CA ASP A 36 8.34 14.89 7.64
C ASP A 36 7.78 16.01 8.55
N PRO A 37 8.31 16.19 9.77
CA PRO A 37 7.82 17.21 10.71
C PRO A 37 7.90 18.66 10.20
N THR A 38 8.80 18.94 9.25
CA THR A 38 8.98 20.29 8.68
C THR A 38 8.10 20.52 7.45
N GLU A 39 7.40 19.49 6.99
CA GLU A 39 6.58 19.47 5.78
C GLU A 39 7.36 19.88 4.51
N ARG A 40 8.68 19.74 4.51
CA ARG A 40 9.54 19.98 3.34
C ARG A 40 9.66 18.76 2.44
N TYR A 41 9.34 17.58 2.98
CA TYR A 41 9.38 16.30 2.30
C TYR A 41 8.05 15.59 2.50
N ALA A 42 7.35 15.36 1.40
CA ALA A 42 6.07 14.67 1.38
C ALA A 42 6.07 13.69 0.21
N PHE A 43 5.92 12.40 0.51
CA PHE A 43 5.96 11.35 -0.49
C PHE A 43 4.72 10.48 -0.44
N ALA A 44 4.28 10.02 -1.60
CA ALA A 44 3.45 8.84 -1.71
C ALA A 44 4.27 7.69 -2.28
N ILE A 45 4.24 6.53 -1.64
CA ILE A 45 4.94 5.31 -2.07
C ILE A 45 3.91 4.19 -2.23
N ILE A 46 3.86 3.60 -3.41
CA ILE A 46 2.83 2.63 -3.80
C ILE A 46 3.50 1.33 -4.27
N PRO A 47 3.80 0.38 -3.37
CA PRO A 47 4.08 -0.99 -3.76
C PRO A 47 2.82 -1.67 -4.31
N GLY A 48 2.96 -2.43 -5.38
CA GLY A 48 1.84 -3.18 -5.94
C GLY A 48 2.23 -4.26 -6.94
N ILE A 49 1.23 -4.97 -7.41
CA ILE A 49 1.29 -5.95 -8.48
C ILE A 49 0.17 -5.69 -9.48
N SER A 50 0.47 -5.84 -10.77
CA SER A 50 -0.50 -5.71 -11.86
C SER A 50 -0.44 -6.97 -12.74
N MET A 51 -1.61 -7.43 -13.18
CA MET A 51 -1.81 -8.58 -14.05
C MET A 51 -2.84 -8.21 -15.10
N ASP A 52 -2.43 -8.16 -16.36
CA ASP A 52 -3.31 -7.81 -17.47
C ASP A 52 -4.26 -8.96 -17.88
N GLN A 53 -5.01 -8.78 -18.97
CA GLN A 53 -5.96 -9.78 -19.49
C GLN A 53 -5.28 -11.02 -20.07
N ASP A 54 -4.09 -10.84 -20.63
CA ASP A 54 -3.29 -11.87 -21.30
C ASP A 54 -2.45 -12.68 -20.30
N GLY A 55 -2.37 -12.23 -19.05
CA GLY A 55 -1.63 -12.87 -17.97
C GLY A 55 -0.18 -12.37 -17.84
N ASN A 56 0.19 -11.31 -18.57
CA ASN A 56 1.44 -10.61 -18.29
C ASN A 56 1.29 -9.94 -16.92
N ARG A 57 2.36 -10.02 -16.13
CA ARG A 57 2.36 -9.54 -14.77
C ARG A 57 3.69 -8.90 -14.42
N HIS A 58 3.62 -7.83 -13.66
CA HIS A 58 4.78 -7.18 -13.07
C HIS A 58 4.42 -6.65 -11.70
N ALA A 59 5.44 -6.54 -10.87
CA ALA A 59 5.35 -5.84 -9.61
C ALA A 59 5.98 -4.45 -9.78
N PHE A 60 5.61 -3.53 -8.91
CA PHE A 60 6.10 -2.16 -9.00
C PHE A 60 6.17 -1.48 -7.65
N ILE A 61 6.99 -0.44 -7.60
CA ILE A 61 6.92 0.61 -6.59
C ILE A 61 6.82 1.94 -7.33
N GLN A 62 5.71 2.65 -7.15
CA GLN A 62 5.57 4.02 -7.62
C GLN A 62 5.91 4.99 -6.49
N VAL A 63 6.70 6.00 -6.77
CA VAL A 63 7.04 7.07 -5.83
C VAL A 63 6.59 8.40 -6.40
N LEU A 64 5.80 9.15 -5.65
CA LEU A 64 5.39 10.50 -5.98
C LEU A 64 6.02 11.45 -4.96
N ASP A 65 6.79 12.42 -5.41
CA ASP A 65 7.27 13.53 -4.57
C ASP A 65 6.27 14.68 -4.68
N GLY A 66 5.51 14.90 -3.60
CA GLY A 66 4.47 15.94 -3.56
C GLY A 66 5.02 17.36 -3.46
N LYS A 67 6.32 17.54 -3.19
CA LYS A 67 6.97 18.85 -3.07
C LYS A 67 7.72 19.22 -4.34
N GLN A 68 8.31 18.23 -5.02
CA GLN A 68 8.94 18.42 -6.33
C GLN A 68 7.98 18.17 -7.51
N CYS A 69 6.79 17.64 -7.25
CA CYS A 69 5.80 17.25 -8.27
C CYS A 69 6.36 16.26 -9.30
N THR A 70 7.18 15.31 -8.84
CA THR A 70 7.78 14.27 -9.69
C THR A 70 7.17 12.90 -9.40
N ALA A 71 7.27 12.01 -10.38
CA ALA A 71 6.85 10.62 -10.27
C ALA A 71 7.95 9.69 -10.80
N ALA A 72 8.28 8.67 -10.03
CA ALA A 72 9.16 7.58 -10.43
C ALA A 72 8.38 6.25 -10.39
N TYR A 73 8.66 5.36 -11.32
CA TYR A 73 8.04 4.05 -11.41
C TYR A 73 9.11 2.97 -11.54
N HIS A 74 9.25 2.15 -10.50
CA HIS A 74 10.24 1.09 -10.45
C HIS A 74 9.57 -0.23 -10.81
N ASN A 75 9.98 -0.83 -11.93
CA ASN A 75 9.48 -2.12 -12.38
C ASN A 75 10.25 -3.26 -11.73
N PHE A 76 9.52 -4.31 -11.34
CA PHE A 76 10.07 -5.54 -10.79
C PHE A 76 9.40 -6.75 -11.45
N PRO A 77 10.11 -7.88 -11.56
CA PRO A 77 9.47 -9.14 -11.93
C PRO A 77 8.40 -9.49 -10.90
N ALA A 78 7.28 -10.07 -11.34
CA ALA A 78 6.17 -10.41 -10.46
C ALA A 78 6.57 -11.39 -9.34
N GLU A 79 7.59 -12.21 -9.59
CA GLU A 79 8.14 -13.18 -8.64
C GLU A 79 8.85 -12.51 -7.45
N ALA A 80 9.28 -11.25 -7.60
CA ALA A 80 9.86 -10.47 -6.51
C ALA A 80 8.80 -9.95 -5.52
N PHE A 81 7.51 -10.03 -5.87
CA PHE A 81 6.40 -9.64 -5.01
C PHE A 81 6.02 -10.80 -4.09
N LEU A 82 6.35 -10.66 -2.81
CA LEU A 82 6.20 -11.68 -1.79
C LEU A 82 5.29 -11.17 -0.67
N PRO A 83 3.97 -11.40 -0.76
CA PRO A 83 3.02 -11.01 0.28
C PRO A 83 3.01 -12.01 1.43
N ALA A 84 2.87 -11.53 2.66
CA ALA A 84 2.67 -12.38 3.82
C ALA A 84 1.27 -13.03 3.80
N SER A 85 1.23 -14.29 4.21
CA SER A 85 0.02 -15.11 4.10
C SER A 85 -0.95 -14.96 5.28
N THR A 86 -0.52 -14.34 6.39
CA THR A 86 -1.25 -14.25 7.67
C THR A 86 -1.55 -12.83 8.15
N HIS A 87 -0.82 -11.82 7.67
CA HIS A 87 -0.92 -10.42 8.09
C HIS A 87 -0.61 -9.48 6.91
N PHE A 88 -0.78 -8.17 7.08
CA PHE A 88 -0.35 -7.21 6.07
C PHE A 88 1.16 -7.05 6.12
N GLU A 89 1.83 -7.63 5.13
CA GLU A 89 3.20 -7.34 4.80
C GLU A 89 3.44 -7.70 3.33
N VAL A 90 4.22 -6.89 2.64
CA VAL A 90 4.68 -7.13 1.28
C VAL A 90 6.18 -6.88 1.21
N GLN A 91 6.92 -7.88 0.79
CA GLN A 91 8.30 -7.72 0.36
C GLN A 91 8.34 -7.60 -1.17
N LEU A 92 9.14 -6.67 -1.66
CA LEU A 92 9.30 -6.38 -3.08
C LEU A 92 10.78 -6.15 -3.38
N GLY A 93 11.46 -7.23 -3.75
CA GLY A 93 12.93 -7.27 -3.81
C GLY A 93 13.55 -6.93 -2.44
N PRO A 94 14.42 -5.90 -2.33
CA PRO A 94 15.00 -5.46 -1.06
C PRO A 94 14.06 -4.58 -0.22
N ASN A 95 12.91 -4.17 -0.75
CA ASN A 95 11.96 -3.28 -0.09
C ASN A 95 10.95 -4.08 0.73
N ARG A 96 10.46 -3.52 1.83
CA ARG A 96 9.47 -4.15 2.71
C ARG A 96 8.45 -3.12 3.21
N PHE A 97 7.19 -3.51 3.19
CA PHE A 97 6.06 -2.67 3.56
C PHE A 97 5.10 -3.43 4.48
N SER A 98 4.71 -2.83 5.60
CA SER A 98 3.67 -3.33 6.50
C SER A 98 2.94 -2.16 7.15
N ASP A 99 1.97 -2.44 8.01
CA ASP A 99 1.32 -1.43 8.84
C ASP A 99 2.24 -0.84 9.93
N GLY A 100 3.34 -1.53 10.28
CA GLY A 100 4.27 -1.10 11.32
C GLY A 100 5.65 -0.64 10.83
N LYS A 101 6.00 -0.90 9.56
CA LYS A 101 7.34 -0.61 9.03
C LYS A 101 7.34 -0.36 7.52
N MET A 102 8.26 0.50 7.09
CA MET A 102 8.65 0.67 5.69
C MET A 102 10.17 0.60 5.59
N GLU A 103 10.69 -0.24 4.69
CA GLU A 103 12.10 -0.32 4.32
C GLU A 103 12.23 -0.10 2.83
N LEU A 104 13.02 0.90 2.44
CA LEU A 104 13.20 1.30 1.06
C LEU A 104 14.67 1.17 0.66
N GLU A 105 14.88 0.68 -0.55
CA GLU A 105 16.16 0.64 -1.26
C GLU A 105 15.90 1.02 -2.73
N LEU A 106 15.56 2.29 -2.94
CA LEU A 106 15.29 2.89 -4.26
C LEU A 106 16.36 3.94 -4.58
N SER A 107 16.38 4.45 -5.82
CA SER A 107 17.35 5.49 -6.20
C SER A 107 17.17 6.81 -5.43
N GLU A 108 15.91 7.18 -5.17
CA GLU A 108 15.51 8.43 -4.55
C GLU A 108 15.29 8.31 -3.04
N LEU A 109 14.93 7.13 -2.55
CA LEU A 109 14.55 6.89 -1.16
C LEU A 109 15.21 5.61 -0.65
N ARG A 110 16.06 5.75 0.37
CA ARG A 110 16.70 4.61 1.05
C ARG A 110 16.63 4.74 2.56
N GLY A 111 16.39 3.64 3.26
CA GLY A 111 16.38 3.63 4.72
C GLY A 111 15.14 2.96 5.28
N LYS A 112 14.84 3.25 6.55
CA LYS A 112 13.78 2.56 7.30
C LYS A 112 12.98 3.54 8.13
N LEU A 113 11.66 3.40 8.08
CA LEU A 113 10.71 4.08 8.94
C LEU A 113 9.91 3.06 9.73
N HIS A 114 9.71 3.36 11.01
CA HIS A 114 8.75 2.69 11.87
C HIS A 114 7.49 3.53 11.96
N LEU A 115 6.34 2.86 11.83
CA LEU A 115 5.04 3.49 11.88
C LEU A 115 4.43 3.20 13.25
N LYS A 116 4.23 4.25 14.04
CA LYS A 116 3.79 4.18 15.44
C LYS A 116 2.40 4.80 15.60
N HIS A 117 1.67 4.36 16.62
CA HIS A 117 0.32 4.87 16.92
C HIS A 117 -0.64 4.76 15.72
N ILE A 118 -0.66 3.58 15.08
CA ILE A 118 -1.54 3.28 13.96
C ILE A 118 -3.00 3.49 14.39
N SER A 119 -3.71 4.35 13.66
CA SER A 119 -5.15 4.54 13.80
C SER A 119 -5.87 3.76 12.69
N PRO A 120 -6.22 2.48 12.88
CA PRO A 120 -6.83 1.67 11.82
C PRO A 120 -8.27 2.07 11.56
N TRP A 121 -8.81 1.68 10.41
CA TRP A 121 -10.25 1.77 10.18
C TRP A 121 -11.02 0.83 11.13
N PRO A 122 -12.08 1.30 11.81
CA PRO A 122 -12.86 0.46 12.72
C PRO A 122 -13.58 -0.65 11.94
N ARG A 123 -13.48 -1.88 12.43
CA ARG A 123 -14.13 -3.05 11.82
C ARG A 123 -15.36 -3.43 12.63
N MET A 124 -16.45 -3.76 11.95
CA MET A 124 -17.68 -4.25 12.57
C MET A 124 -18.10 -5.57 11.93
N LEU A 125 -18.91 -6.36 12.65
CA LEU A 125 -19.51 -7.56 12.08
C LEU A 125 -20.44 -7.14 10.91
N GLY A 126 -20.15 -7.61 9.70
CA GLY A 126 -20.86 -7.18 8.48
C GLY A 126 -20.29 -5.92 7.81
N ALA A 127 -19.22 -5.32 8.34
CA ALA A 127 -18.48 -4.22 7.75
C ALA A 127 -16.97 -4.38 8.08
N PRO A 128 -16.26 -5.27 7.36
CA PRO A 128 -14.88 -5.62 7.68
C PRO A 128 -13.87 -4.50 7.34
N GLY A 129 -14.30 -3.46 6.63
CA GLY A 129 -13.49 -2.30 6.25
C GLY A 129 -14.33 -1.10 5.84
N ILE A 130 -13.70 -0.11 5.22
CA ILE A 130 -14.32 1.17 4.85
C ILE A 130 -15.44 1.05 3.82
N MET A 131 -15.38 0.03 2.97
CA MET A 131 -16.45 -0.31 2.04
C MET A 131 -17.71 -0.84 2.76
N GLY A 132 -17.66 -1.10 4.06
CA GLY A 132 -18.79 -1.66 4.81
C GLY A 132 -19.23 -2.99 4.21
N TRP A 133 -20.55 -3.15 4.03
CA TRP A 133 -21.14 -4.34 3.42
C TRP A 133 -20.76 -4.54 1.94
N TYR A 134 -20.33 -3.48 1.23
CA TYR A 134 -19.83 -3.61 -0.16
C TYR A 134 -18.59 -4.49 -0.26
N SER A 135 -17.88 -4.72 0.85
CA SER A 135 -16.77 -5.69 0.90
C SER A 135 -17.20 -7.11 0.49
N PHE A 136 -18.49 -7.44 0.60
CA PHE A 136 -19.06 -8.75 0.23
C PHE A 136 -19.68 -8.79 -1.17
N VAL A 137 -19.85 -7.64 -1.82
CA VAL A 137 -20.43 -7.58 -3.18
C VAL A 137 -19.39 -8.15 -4.16
N PRO A 138 -19.68 -9.22 -4.91
CA PRO A 138 -18.73 -9.81 -5.83
C PRO A 138 -18.59 -8.97 -7.10
N PHE A 139 -17.44 -9.10 -7.77
CA PHE A 139 -17.19 -8.54 -9.10
C PHE A 139 -17.18 -7.00 -9.19
N MET A 140 -16.88 -6.30 -8.10
CA MET A 140 -16.59 -4.87 -8.19
C MET A 140 -15.29 -4.66 -8.97
N GLU A 141 -15.26 -3.61 -9.79
CA GLU A 141 -14.06 -3.24 -10.56
C GLU A 141 -12.88 -2.96 -9.62
N CYS A 142 -13.14 -2.23 -8.53
CA CYS A 142 -12.20 -1.88 -7.49
C CYS A 142 -12.82 -2.02 -6.10
N TYR A 143 -12.06 -2.58 -5.17
CA TYR A 143 -12.31 -2.59 -3.74
C TYR A 143 -11.28 -1.71 -3.05
N HIS A 144 -11.71 -1.09 -1.96
CA HIS A 144 -10.92 -0.12 -1.22
C HIS A 144 -10.79 -0.50 0.26
N GLY A 145 -9.65 -0.20 0.87
CA GLY A 145 -9.36 -0.45 2.28
C GLY A 145 -8.48 0.64 2.88
N VAL A 146 -8.78 1.03 4.12
CA VAL A 146 -7.93 1.95 4.88
C VAL A 146 -7.20 1.17 5.97
N VAL A 147 -5.88 1.12 5.87
CA VAL A 147 -5.00 0.43 6.82
C VAL A 147 -4.73 1.35 8.02
N SER A 148 -4.46 2.64 7.76
CA SER A 148 -4.16 3.64 8.79
C SER A 148 -4.65 5.03 8.38
N LEU A 149 -5.60 5.58 9.14
CA LEU A 149 -6.08 6.96 8.99
C LEU A 149 -5.02 8.00 9.41
N ASN A 150 -4.18 7.63 10.39
CA ASN A 150 -3.10 8.45 10.90
C ASN A 150 -2.11 7.58 11.67
N HIS A 151 -0.82 7.91 11.56
CA HIS A 151 0.24 7.35 12.37
C HIS A 151 1.42 8.33 12.46
N ARG A 152 2.30 8.10 13.43
CA ARG A 152 3.58 8.81 13.58
C ARG A 152 4.68 8.03 12.90
N LEU A 153 5.63 8.76 12.33
CA LEU A 153 6.84 8.21 11.74
C LEU A 153 7.99 8.32 12.74
N GLU A 154 8.87 7.31 12.72
CA GLU A 154 10.12 7.28 13.48
C GLU A 154 11.22 6.68 12.60
N GLY A 155 12.35 7.37 12.48
CA GLY A 155 13.47 6.94 11.66
C GLY A 155 13.86 7.96 10.58
N ARG A 156 14.78 7.55 9.72
CA ARG A 156 15.41 8.41 8.72
C ARG A 156 15.42 7.75 7.36
N LEU A 157 15.34 8.58 6.32
CA LEU A 157 15.55 8.20 4.93
C LEU A 157 16.66 9.05 4.33
N GLN A 158 17.48 8.45 3.48
CA GLN A 158 18.22 9.20 2.47
C GLN A 158 17.26 9.54 1.35
N VAL A 159 17.01 10.83 1.18
CA VAL A 159 16.17 11.43 0.15
C VAL A 159 17.08 12.10 -0.87
N TYR A 160 17.17 11.54 -2.08
CA TYR A 160 18.09 11.97 -3.13
C TYR A 160 19.54 12.13 -2.63
N GLY A 161 20.01 11.19 -1.80
CA GLY A 161 21.35 11.18 -1.20
C GLY A 161 21.53 12.08 0.01
N LYS A 162 20.51 12.83 0.44
CA LYS A 162 20.53 13.64 1.66
C LYS A 162 19.78 12.93 2.79
N GLU A 163 20.41 12.80 3.95
CA GLU A 163 19.70 12.27 5.12
C GLU A 163 18.61 13.25 5.61
N VAL A 164 17.40 12.73 5.78
CA VAL A 164 16.23 13.44 6.27
C VAL A 164 15.62 12.65 7.43
N ASP A 165 15.36 13.34 8.54
CA ASP A 165 14.69 12.77 9.70
C ASP A 165 13.18 12.92 9.58
N PHE A 166 12.47 11.79 9.56
CA PHE A 166 11.01 11.74 9.52
C PHE A 166 10.41 11.58 10.92
N THR A 167 11.22 11.51 11.97
CA THR A 167 10.76 11.28 13.35
C THR A 167 9.84 12.40 13.82
N GLY A 168 8.63 12.03 14.25
CA GLY A 168 7.56 12.98 14.61
C GLY A 168 6.67 13.37 13.43
N GLY A 169 7.03 12.97 12.21
CA GLY A 169 6.24 13.14 11.00
C GLY A 169 4.94 12.35 11.04
N LYS A 170 4.12 12.53 10.01
CA LYS A 170 2.79 11.92 9.88
C LYS A 170 2.72 11.03 8.66
N GLY A 171 1.88 10.00 8.74
CA GLY A 171 1.55 9.21 7.58
C GLY A 171 0.13 8.68 7.55
N TYR A 172 -0.22 8.12 6.39
CA TYR A 172 -1.51 7.53 6.06
C TYR A 172 -1.29 6.31 5.17
N ILE A 173 -2.13 5.27 5.32
CA ILE A 173 -2.06 4.07 4.49
C ILE A 173 -3.46 3.65 4.05
N GLU A 174 -3.63 3.49 2.75
CA GLU A 174 -4.79 2.84 2.14
C GLU A 174 -4.34 1.80 1.13
N LYS A 175 -5.33 1.11 0.56
CA LYS A 175 -5.12 -0.03 -0.30
C LYS A 175 -6.27 -0.17 -1.26
N ASP A 176 -5.95 -0.47 -2.52
CA ASP A 176 -6.91 -0.82 -3.54
C ASP A 176 -6.58 -2.17 -4.18
N TRP A 177 -7.62 -2.91 -4.55
CA TRP A 177 -7.48 -4.15 -5.31
C TRP A 177 -8.70 -4.43 -6.16
N GLY A 178 -8.51 -5.13 -7.28
CA GLY A 178 -9.62 -5.41 -8.18
C GLY A 178 -9.16 -5.75 -9.59
N GLN A 179 -10.00 -5.49 -10.57
CA GLN A 179 -9.70 -5.66 -11.99
C GLN A 179 -9.22 -4.36 -12.63
N SER A 180 -9.85 -3.23 -12.29
CA SER A 180 -9.49 -1.90 -12.77
C SER A 180 -10.01 -0.83 -11.81
N PHE A 181 -9.46 0.38 -11.88
CA PHE A 181 -10.14 1.55 -11.30
C PHE A 181 -11.41 1.88 -12.11
N PRO A 182 -12.43 2.50 -11.49
CA PRO A 182 -13.58 3.01 -12.22
C PRO A 182 -13.15 4.10 -13.20
N SER A 183 -13.96 4.32 -14.25
CA SER A 183 -13.68 5.31 -15.31
C SER A 183 -13.46 6.74 -14.81
N SER A 184 -14.02 7.09 -13.65
CA SER A 184 -13.82 8.38 -13.00
C SER A 184 -14.05 8.26 -11.49
N TRP A 185 -13.22 8.94 -10.71
CA TRP A 185 -13.32 8.99 -9.25
C TRP A 185 -12.59 10.25 -8.75
N ILE A 186 -12.98 10.72 -7.57
CA ILE A 186 -12.30 11.80 -6.85
C ILE A 186 -11.92 11.24 -5.49
N TRP A 187 -10.69 11.50 -5.08
CA TRP A 187 -10.18 11.11 -3.79
C TRP A 187 -9.46 12.26 -3.13
N ALA A 188 -9.69 12.40 -1.83
CA ALA A 188 -9.05 13.40 -1.00
C ALA A 188 -8.84 12.83 0.40
N GLN A 189 -7.66 13.10 0.95
CA GLN A 189 -7.27 12.67 2.28
C GLN A 189 -6.57 13.83 3.00
N CYS A 190 -7.00 14.09 4.23
CA CYS A 190 -6.40 15.11 5.09
C CYS A 190 -6.18 14.53 6.50
N ASN A 191 -4.94 14.61 6.98
CA ASN A 191 -4.55 14.28 8.35
C ASN A 191 -3.43 15.22 8.78
N HIS A 192 -3.80 16.46 9.08
CA HIS A 192 -2.88 17.44 9.65
C HIS A 192 -2.53 17.12 11.09
#